data_AF-A0A923Q2T6-F1
#
_entry.id   AF-A0A923Q2T6-F1
#
_cell.length_a   1.000
_cell.length_b   1.000
_cell.length_c   1.000
_cell.angle_alpha   90.00
_cell.angle_beta   90.00
_cell.angle_gamma   90.00
#
_symmetry.space_group_name_H-M   'P 1'
#
loop_
_entity.id
_entity.type
_entity.pdbx_description
1 polymer ?
#
loop_
_entity_poly.entity_id
_entity_poly.type
_entity_poly.pdbx_seq_one_letter_code
_entity_poly.pdbx_strand_id
1 'polypeptide(L)'
;NFTALELSRRVGVAYTPRVRFVDVSFNGQPLGNYLLAEQVKIAPERINIDPRTGFLLELDQRRDNPIVIVTNCNVLYNIKEPVAIKPERVEQIADYMKTVEDVLNSDNFADPMEGYAKYIDVDSFINIYLVEEIFKNQDAASFSSIYFYKAETGKLVLGPAWDFDIGAGNVDYSDAKSPAGWWIQRDSPWFNRLFQDPQFRKRVKARWNQLKDTRIDTMMDFIDRSAATIEGSQRNNFEIWNTLNKAVWPNPVVMGSYAREVRYFKFWLQNRIEWMDLQIRQY
;
A
#
# COMPACT_ATOMS: atom_id res chain seq x y z
N ASN A 1 -4.66 4.49 7.18
CA ASN A 1 -5.72 4.32 6.14
C ASN A 1 -6.07 5.57 5.33
N PHE A 2 -6.96 6.47 5.77
CA PHE A 2 -7.48 7.56 4.93
C PHE A 2 -6.39 8.41 4.24
N THR A 3 -5.38 8.82 5.01
CA THR A 3 -4.25 9.63 4.52
C THR A 3 -3.39 8.90 3.48
N ALA A 4 -3.17 7.59 3.65
CA ALA A 4 -2.38 6.79 2.71
C ALA A 4 -3.08 6.63 1.37
N LEU A 5 -4.40 6.41 1.39
CA LEU A 5 -5.20 6.34 0.17
C LEU A 5 -5.31 7.70 -0.53
N GLU A 6 -5.31 8.80 0.21
CA GLU A 6 -5.15 10.11 -0.44
C GLU A 6 -3.79 10.26 -1.12
N LEU A 7 -2.69 9.87 -0.45
CA LEU A 7 -1.36 9.91 -1.06
C LEU A 7 -1.32 9.03 -2.32
N SER A 8 -1.89 7.82 -2.28
CA SER A 8 -2.00 6.92 -3.43
C SER A 8 -2.62 7.59 -4.65
N ARG A 9 -3.71 8.38 -4.48
CA ARG A 9 -4.26 9.19 -5.58
C ARG A 9 -3.29 10.26 -6.05
N ARG A 10 -2.66 10.99 -5.13
CA ARG A 10 -1.76 12.11 -5.45
C ARG A 10 -0.49 11.69 -6.18
N VAL A 11 0.03 10.50 -5.89
CA VAL A 11 1.18 9.92 -6.59
C VAL A 11 0.76 9.20 -7.89
N GLY A 12 -0.53 9.18 -8.23
CA GLY A 12 -1.01 8.67 -9.51
C GLY A 12 -1.03 7.14 -9.61
N VAL A 13 -1.37 6.44 -8.53
CA VAL A 13 -1.73 5.01 -8.62
C VAL A 13 -2.97 4.87 -9.52
N ALA A 14 -2.95 3.94 -10.47
CA ALA A 14 -3.95 3.82 -11.53
C ALA A 14 -5.39 3.67 -11.01
N TYR A 15 -5.57 2.89 -9.94
CA TYR A 15 -6.79 2.83 -9.17
C TYR A 15 -6.45 2.99 -7.68
N THR A 16 -7.21 3.82 -6.99
CA THR A 16 -7.16 3.94 -5.53
C THR A 16 -8.58 3.84 -4.98
N PRO A 17 -8.86 2.95 -4.03
CA PRO A 17 -10.17 2.84 -3.40
C PRO A 17 -10.69 4.20 -2.90
N ARG A 18 -11.94 4.51 -3.25
CA ARG A 18 -12.62 5.68 -2.69
C ARG A 18 -12.99 5.35 -1.25
N VAL A 19 -12.77 6.34 -0.39
CA VAL A 19 -13.03 6.22 1.04
C VAL A 19 -13.70 7.47 1.58
N ARG A 20 -14.56 7.30 2.58
CA ARG A 20 -15.24 8.41 3.26
C ARG A 20 -15.50 8.06 4.72
N PHE A 21 -15.29 9.02 5.61
CA PHE A 21 -15.73 8.90 6.99
C PHE A 21 -17.26 8.93 7.07
N VAL A 22 -17.83 8.04 7.88
CA VAL A 22 -19.27 7.92 8.12
C VAL A 22 -19.52 7.65 9.60
N ASP A 23 -20.62 8.20 10.13
CA ASP A 23 -21.14 7.81 11.43
C ASP A 23 -22.11 6.64 11.26
N VAL A 24 -21.84 5.53 11.94
CA VAL A 24 -22.64 4.30 11.82
C VAL A 24 -23.59 4.19 13.00
N SER A 25 -24.83 3.77 12.72
CA SER A 25 -25.79 3.36 13.73
C SER A 25 -26.43 2.02 13.33
N PHE A 26 -26.67 1.14 14.31
CA PHE A 26 -27.35 -0.12 14.10
C PHE A 26 -28.52 -0.26 15.08
N ASN A 27 -29.72 -0.54 14.58
CA ASN A 27 -30.96 -0.60 15.37
C ASN A 27 -31.19 0.64 16.27
N GLY A 28 -30.88 1.83 15.73
CA GLY A 28 -31.01 3.10 16.45
C GLY A 28 -29.90 3.39 17.47
N GLN A 29 -28.94 2.48 17.66
CA GLN A 29 -27.79 2.67 18.55
C GLN A 29 -26.59 3.20 17.76
N PRO A 30 -25.94 4.30 18.18
CA PRO A 30 -24.74 4.79 17.53
C PRO A 30 -23.55 3.86 17.79
N LEU A 31 -22.80 3.55 16.74
CA LEU A 31 -21.58 2.74 16.76
C LEU A 31 -20.31 3.57 16.55
N GLY A 32 -20.44 4.87 16.29
CA GLY A 32 -19.30 5.80 16.16
C GLY A 32 -18.82 6.01 14.72
N ASN A 33 -17.57 6.46 14.60
CA ASN A 33 -16.96 6.86 13.34
C ASN A 33 -16.30 5.66 12.65
N TYR A 34 -16.58 5.51 11.35
CA TYR A 34 -15.99 4.48 10.51
C TYR A 34 -15.43 5.09 9.23
N LEU A 35 -14.45 4.40 8.64
CA LEU A 35 -14.00 4.68 7.28
C LEU A 35 -14.67 3.71 6.32
N LEU A 36 -15.70 4.17 5.59
CA LEU A 36 -16.30 3.39 4.51
C LEU A 36 -15.36 3.37 3.33
N ALA A 37 -15.00 2.19 2.85
CA ALA A 37 -14.07 1.99 1.75
C ALA A 37 -14.67 1.14 0.63
N GLU A 38 -14.28 1.45 -0.60
CA GLU A 38 -14.54 0.55 -1.71
C GLU A 38 -13.74 -0.73 -1.59
N GLN A 39 -14.42 -1.86 -1.82
CA GLN A 39 -13.75 -3.14 -2.00
C GLN A 39 -12.81 -3.12 -3.22
N VAL A 40 -11.60 -3.63 -3.06
CA VAL A 40 -10.68 -3.90 -4.17
C VAL A 40 -11.23 -5.03 -5.02
N LYS A 41 -11.59 -4.72 -6.27
CA LYS A 41 -12.16 -5.67 -7.23
C LYS A 41 -12.04 -5.19 -8.67
N ILE A 42 -12.16 -6.10 -9.62
CA ILE A 42 -12.29 -5.81 -11.05
C ILE A 42 -13.68 -5.22 -11.30
N ALA A 43 -13.73 -3.98 -11.78
CA ALA A 43 -14.95 -3.28 -12.16
C ALA A 43 -14.61 -2.03 -13.00
N PRO A 44 -15.54 -1.52 -13.84
CA PRO A 44 -15.28 -0.38 -14.73
C PRO A 44 -14.74 0.88 -14.04
N GLU A 45 -15.24 1.19 -12.84
CA GLU A 45 -14.83 2.36 -12.05
C GLU A 45 -13.80 2.01 -10.95
N ARG A 46 -13.16 0.84 -11.07
CA ARG A 46 -12.14 0.33 -10.15
C ARG A 46 -10.93 -0.17 -10.92
N ILE A 47 -10.57 -1.44 -10.77
CA ILE A 47 -9.59 -2.10 -11.62
C ILE A 47 -10.30 -2.44 -12.94
N ASN A 48 -10.18 -1.55 -13.92
CA ASN A 48 -10.91 -1.66 -15.18
C ASN A 48 -10.17 -2.54 -16.19
N ILE A 49 -10.29 -3.86 -16.02
CA ILE A 49 -9.79 -4.89 -16.93
C ILE A 49 -10.92 -5.89 -17.26
N ASP A 50 -10.81 -6.63 -18.36
CA ASP A 50 -11.80 -7.69 -18.68
C ASP A 50 -11.69 -8.83 -17.64
N PRO A 51 -12.72 -9.11 -16.83
CA PRO A 51 -12.67 -10.15 -15.80
C PRO A 51 -12.59 -11.57 -16.39
N ARG A 52 -12.84 -11.76 -17.69
CA ARG A 52 -12.76 -13.07 -18.35
C ARG A 52 -11.34 -13.45 -18.74
N THR A 53 -10.49 -12.46 -18.98
CA THR A 53 -9.14 -12.66 -19.53
C THR A 53 -8.03 -12.03 -18.68
N GLY A 54 -8.35 -11.07 -17.81
CA GLY A 54 -7.47 -10.54 -16.78
C GLY A 54 -7.54 -11.31 -15.46
N PHE A 55 -6.75 -10.88 -14.49
CA PHE A 55 -6.76 -11.42 -13.12
C PHE A 55 -6.36 -10.37 -12.08
N LEU A 56 -6.78 -10.60 -10.84
CA LEU A 56 -6.44 -9.84 -9.63
C LEU A 56 -5.89 -10.81 -8.58
N LEU A 57 -4.70 -10.51 -8.08
CA LEU A 57 -4.01 -11.23 -7.03
C LEU A 57 -3.86 -10.35 -5.79
N GLU A 58 -3.77 -11.00 -4.64
CA GLU A 58 -3.37 -10.41 -3.37
C GLU A 58 -2.28 -11.29 -2.75
N LEU A 59 -1.09 -10.73 -2.51
CA LEU A 59 -0.12 -11.35 -1.63
C LEU A 59 -0.65 -11.20 -0.20
N ASP A 60 -1.09 -12.30 0.38
CA ASP A 60 -1.51 -12.41 1.78
C ASP A 60 -1.22 -13.82 2.30
N GLN A 61 -0.35 -13.90 3.31
CA GLN A 61 0.16 -15.14 3.91
C GLN A 61 -0.88 -15.89 4.77
N ARG A 62 -2.07 -15.34 5.03
CA ARG A 62 -3.09 -15.93 5.93
C ARG A 62 -3.78 -17.17 5.38
N ARG A 63 -3.68 -17.45 4.08
CA ARG A 63 -4.26 -18.64 3.41
C ARG A 63 -5.77 -18.82 3.63
N ASP A 64 -6.49 -17.72 3.70
CA ASP A 64 -7.95 -17.70 3.88
C ASP A 64 -8.73 -17.71 2.55
N ASN A 65 -8.02 -17.58 1.42
CA ASN A 65 -8.62 -17.68 0.08
C ASN A 65 -8.67 -19.14 -0.40
N PRO A 66 -9.77 -19.58 -1.04
CA PRO A 66 -9.87 -20.93 -1.60
C PRO A 66 -8.86 -21.23 -2.71
N ILE A 67 -8.36 -20.21 -3.42
CA ILE A 67 -7.49 -20.37 -4.60
C ILE A 67 -6.20 -19.61 -4.37
N VAL A 68 -5.13 -20.38 -4.16
CA VAL A 68 -3.80 -19.87 -3.84
C VAL A 68 -2.77 -20.38 -4.82
N ILE A 69 -1.77 -19.55 -5.10
CA ILE A 69 -0.59 -19.86 -5.89
C ILE A 69 0.62 -19.67 -4.99
N VAL A 70 1.57 -20.60 -5.07
CA VAL A 70 2.88 -20.46 -4.45
C VAL A 70 3.94 -20.48 -5.55
N THR A 71 4.80 -19.48 -5.56
CA THR A 71 5.89 -19.36 -6.55
C THR A 71 7.15 -20.09 -6.10
N ASN A 72 8.16 -20.13 -6.97
CA ASN A 72 9.47 -20.71 -6.66
C ASN A 72 10.18 -19.99 -5.50
N CYS A 73 9.85 -18.71 -5.27
CA CYS A 73 10.37 -17.93 -4.16
C CYS A 73 9.60 -18.15 -2.84
N ASN A 74 8.69 -19.13 -2.80
CA ASN A 74 7.81 -19.40 -1.66
C ASN A 74 6.92 -18.20 -1.28
N VAL A 75 6.58 -17.36 -2.26
CA VAL A 75 5.62 -16.26 -2.07
C VAL A 75 4.23 -16.77 -2.36
N LEU A 76 3.29 -16.45 -1.46
CA LEU A 76 1.90 -16.88 -1.56
C LEU A 76 1.02 -15.75 -2.11
N TYR A 77 0.32 -16.05 -3.20
CA TYR A 77 -0.64 -15.16 -3.83
C TYR A 77 -2.02 -15.78 -3.84
N ASN A 78 -3.01 -15.03 -3.39
CA ASN A 78 -4.42 -15.38 -3.43
C ASN A 78 -5.02 -14.86 -4.74
N ILE A 79 -5.68 -15.72 -5.51
CA ILE A 79 -6.45 -15.26 -6.67
C ILE A 79 -7.77 -14.67 -6.14
N LYS A 80 -7.91 -13.35 -6.20
CA LYS A 80 -9.13 -12.66 -5.78
C LYS A 80 -10.17 -12.70 -6.88
N GLU A 81 -9.74 -12.48 -8.13
CA GLU A 81 -10.59 -12.59 -9.29
C GLU A 81 -9.85 -13.16 -10.51
N PRO A 82 -10.54 -13.96 -11.35
CA PRO A 82 -11.95 -14.37 -11.21
C PRO A 82 -12.16 -15.44 -10.11
N VAL A 83 -13.31 -15.40 -9.41
CA VAL A 83 -13.66 -16.35 -8.34
C VAL A 83 -13.99 -17.75 -8.91
N ALA A 84 -14.68 -17.79 -10.05
CA ALA A 84 -14.96 -19.03 -10.78
C ALA A 84 -13.92 -19.22 -11.88
N ILE A 85 -12.81 -19.86 -11.53
CA ILE A 85 -11.64 -20.06 -12.39
C ILE A 85 -11.38 -21.56 -12.59
N LYS A 86 -11.02 -21.94 -13.83
CA LYS A 86 -10.68 -23.33 -14.16
C LYS A 86 -9.23 -23.66 -13.73
N PRO A 87 -8.92 -24.91 -13.36
CA PRO A 87 -7.57 -25.31 -12.95
C PRO A 87 -6.47 -24.90 -13.94
N GLU A 88 -6.71 -25.06 -15.24
CA GLU A 88 -5.72 -24.72 -16.27
C GLU A 88 -5.39 -23.21 -16.28
N ARG A 89 -6.38 -22.37 -15.95
CA ARG A 89 -6.18 -20.92 -15.84
C ARG A 89 -5.44 -20.55 -14.57
N VAL A 90 -5.64 -21.29 -13.47
CA VAL A 90 -4.85 -21.12 -12.23
C VAL A 90 -3.38 -21.43 -12.51
N GLU A 91 -3.09 -22.53 -13.22
CA GLU A 91 -1.72 -22.91 -13.60
C GLU A 91 -1.06 -21.84 -14.50
N GLN A 92 -1.79 -21.31 -15.49
CA GLN A 92 -1.27 -20.22 -16.34
C GLN A 92 -0.88 -18.97 -15.54
N ILE A 93 -1.70 -18.57 -14.57
CA ILE A 93 -1.40 -17.41 -13.71
C ILE A 93 -0.19 -17.74 -12.81
N ALA A 94 -0.13 -18.96 -12.28
CA ALA A 94 0.98 -19.42 -11.47
C ALA A 94 2.30 -19.38 -12.22
N ASP A 95 2.32 -19.91 -13.45
CA ASP A 95 3.53 -19.97 -14.27
C ASP A 95 3.95 -18.58 -14.75
N TYR A 96 3.00 -17.68 -15.02
CA TYR A 96 3.31 -16.28 -15.26
C TYR A 96 4.03 -15.66 -14.06
N MET A 97 3.46 -15.76 -12.84
CA MET A 97 4.04 -15.19 -11.64
C MET A 97 5.41 -15.79 -11.30
N LYS A 98 5.58 -17.12 -11.44
CA LYS A 98 6.88 -17.78 -11.31
C LYS A 98 7.89 -17.21 -12.30
N THR A 99 7.52 -17.07 -13.57
CA THR A 99 8.40 -16.49 -14.60
C THR A 99 8.82 -15.06 -14.24
N VAL A 100 7.91 -14.22 -13.76
CA VAL A 100 8.24 -12.84 -13.35
C VAL A 100 9.28 -12.85 -12.22
N GLU A 101 9.07 -13.68 -11.20
CA GLU A 101 10.00 -13.78 -10.08
C GLU A 101 11.34 -14.42 -10.46
N ASP A 102 11.34 -15.44 -11.32
CA ASP A 102 12.57 -16.07 -11.83
C ASP A 102 13.40 -15.06 -12.62
N VAL A 103 12.77 -14.25 -13.48
CA VAL A 103 13.43 -13.16 -14.22
C VAL A 103 13.96 -12.10 -13.27
N LEU A 104 13.18 -11.69 -12.27
CA LEU A 104 13.59 -10.70 -11.28
C LEU A 104 14.81 -11.17 -10.47
N ASN A 105 14.90 -12.47 -10.17
CA ASN A 105 16.02 -13.06 -9.43
C ASN A 105 17.20 -13.48 -10.32
N SER A 106 17.06 -13.46 -11.64
CA SER A 106 18.14 -13.80 -12.57
C SER A 106 19.27 -12.76 -12.60
N ASP A 107 20.46 -13.15 -13.09
CA ASP A 107 21.60 -12.22 -13.23
C ASP A 107 21.29 -11.05 -14.19
N ASN A 108 20.49 -11.29 -15.23
CA ASN A 108 20.10 -10.30 -16.23
C ASN A 108 18.78 -9.58 -15.91
N PHE A 109 18.34 -9.58 -14.65
CA PHE A 109 17.06 -9.00 -14.25
C PHE A 109 16.85 -7.55 -14.69
N ALA A 110 17.92 -6.75 -14.80
CA ALA A 110 17.88 -5.34 -15.17
C ALA A 110 18.01 -5.10 -16.70
N ASP A 111 18.09 -6.16 -17.50
CA ASP A 111 18.15 -6.01 -18.96
C ASP A 111 16.88 -5.30 -19.48
N PRO A 112 17.00 -4.27 -20.33
CA PRO A 112 15.86 -3.49 -20.77
C PRO A 112 14.89 -4.24 -21.70
N MET A 113 15.32 -5.34 -22.33
CA MET A 113 14.52 -6.14 -23.26
C MET A 113 14.04 -7.45 -22.63
N GLU A 114 14.90 -8.11 -21.86
CA GLU A 114 14.64 -9.45 -21.30
C GLU A 114 14.40 -9.46 -19.78
N GLY A 115 14.73 -8.37 -19.10
CA GLY A 115 14.61 -8.24 -17.65
C GLY A 115 13.20 -7.93 -17.15
N TYR A 116 13.11 -7.53 -15.87
CA TYR A 116 11.84 -7.29 -15.17
C TYR A 116 10.93 -6.30 -15.91
N ALA A 117 11.52 -5.32 -16.61
CA ALA A 117 10.80 -4.27 -17.32
C ALA A 117 9.94 -4.82 -18.47
N LYS A 118 10.23 -6.02 -18.99
CA LYS A 118 9.39 -6.73 -19.96
C LYS A 118 8.05 -7.16 -19.36
N TYR A 119 8.04 -7.49 -18.07
CA TYR A 119 6.91 -8.14 -17.41
C TYR A 119 6.07 -7.19 -16.55
N ILE A 120 6.68 -6.18 -15.93
CA ILE A 120 6.01 -5.30 -14.95
C ILE A 120 5.82 -3.87 -15.46
N ASP A 121 4.72 -3.23 -15.06
CA ASP A 121 4.55 -1.79 -15.19
C ASP A 121 5.41 -1.09 -14.14
N VAL A 122 6.63 -0.71 -14.54
CA VAL A 122 7.61 -0.11 -13.63
C VAL A 122 7.09 1.19 -12.98
N ASP A 123 6.26 1.97 -13.66
CA ASP A 123 5.72 3.21 -13.08
C ASP A 123 4.69 2.93 -11.99
N SER A 124 3.88 1.88 -12.17
CA SER A 124 2.95 1.43 -11.12
C SER A 124 3.70 0.95 -9.87
N PHE A 125 4.80 0.21 -10.06
CA PHE A 125 5.65 -0.27 -8.96
C PHE A 125 6.30 0.89 -8.21
N ILE A 126 6.80 1.90 -8.92
CA ILE A 126 7.38 3.10 -8.29
C ILE A 126 6.29 3.87 -7.52
N ASN A 127 5.10 4.04 -8.09
CA ASN A 127 4.03 4.79 -7.41
C ASN A 127 3.56 4.09 -6.13
N ILE A 128 3.34 2.77 -6.16
CA ILE A 128 3.00 2.01 -4.94
C ILE A 128 4.14 2.02 -3.93
N TYR A 129 5.39 1.81 -4.37
CA TYR A 129 6.57 1.91 -3.51
C TYR A 129 6.58 3.22 -2.72
N LEU A 130 6.34 4.36 -3.39
CA LEU A 130 6.32 5.64 -2.71
C LEU A 130 5.26 5.71 -1.61
N VAL A 131 4.06 5.18 -1.85
CA VAL A 131 3.00 5.15 -0.81
C VAL A 131 3.41 4.25 0.35
N GLU A 132 3.79 3.01 0.06
CA GLU A 132 4.13 2.00 1.08
C GLU A 132 5.35 2.41 1.90
N GLU A 133 6.37 3.00 1.26
CA GLU A 133 7.60 3.42 1.92
C GLU A 133 7.41 4.74 2.70
N ILE A 134 6.64 5.71 2.19
CA ILE A 134 6.31 6.94 2.95
C ILE A 134 5.55 6.58 4.23
N PHE A 135 4.62 5.64 4.16
CA PHE A 135 3.90 5.17 5.34
C PHE A 135 4.66 4.09 6.11
N LYS A 136 5.77 3.58 5.58
CA LYS A 136 6.53 2.48 6.17
C LYS A 136 5.60 1.34 6.63
N ASN A 137 4.69 0.94 5.73
CA ASN A 137 3.62 0.00 6.05
C ASN A 137 4.21 -1.35 6.48
N GLN A 138 3.88 -1.79 7.69
CA GLN A 138 4.47 -2.97 8.30
C GLN A 138 4.28 -4.22 7.43
N ASP A 139 3.08 -4.44 6.91
CA ASP A 139 2.74 -5.67 6.17
C ASP A 139 3.18 -5.65 4.71
N ALA A 140 3.41 -4.47 4.14
CA ALA A 140 3.82 -4.33 2.73
C ALA A 140 5.27 -4.79 2.47
N ALA A 141 6.04 -5.09 3.52
CA ALA A 141 7.36 -5.71 3.43
C ALA A 141 7.32 -7.22 3.09
N SER A 142 6.24 -7.70 2.46
CA SER A 142 5.99 -9.09 2.02
C SER A 142 5.16 -9.98 2.95
N PHE A 143 4.19 -9.41 3.67
CA PHE A 143 3.24 -10.17 4.48
C PHE A 143 1.81 -10.18 3.92
N SER A 144 1.14 -9.03 3.80
CA SER A 144 -0.27 -9.01 3.40
C SER A 144 -0.74 -7.72 2.73
N SER A 145 -1.96 -7.72 2.17
CA SER A 145 -2.64 -6.56 1.58
C SER A 145 -1.93 -5.93 0.37
N ILE A 146 -1.09 -6.69 -0.34
CA ILE A 146 -0.38 -6.21 -1.54
C ILE A 146 -1.07 -6.77 -2.79
N TYR A 147 -1.69 -5.87 -3.57
CA TYR A 147 -2.47 -6.26 -4.74
C TYR A 147 -1.66 -6.18 -6.03
N PHE A 148 -1.92 -7.12 -6.93
CA PHE A 148 -1.39 -7.13 -8.29
C PHE A 148 -2.52 -7.41 -9.26
N TYR A 149 -2.54 -6.78 -10.42
CA TYR A 149 -3.47 -7.14 -11.47
C TYR A 149 -2.81 -7.12 -12.84
N LYS A 150 -3.40 -7.88 -13.75
CA LYS A 150 -2.93 -7.91 -15.13
C LYS A 150 -4.14 -8.08 -16.05
N ALA A 151 -4.23 -7.22 -17.06
CA ALA A 151 -5.11 -7.46 -18.20
C ALA A 151 -4.55 -8.61 -19.07
N GLU A 152 -5.33 -9.10 -20.03
CA GLU A 152 -4.89 -10.12 -20.98
C GLU A 152 -3.59 -9.72 -21.68
N THR A 153 -3.57 -8.51 -22.23
CA THR A 153 -2.39 -7.87 -22.81
C THR A 153 -1.75 -6.88 -21.83
N GLY A 154 -0.49 -6.52 -22.08
CA GLY A 154 0.26 -5.60 -21.22
C GLY A 154 0.94 -6.28 -20.03
N LYS A 155 1.38 -5.44 -19.10
CA LYS A 155 2.29 -5.80 -18.00
C LYS A 155 1.56 -5.99 -16.67
N LEU A 156 2.20 -6.68 -15.73
CA LEU A 156 1.72 -6.81 -14.36
C LEU A 156 1.77 -5.44 -13.68
N VAL A 157 0.65 -5.04 -13.10
CA VAL A 157 0.50 -3.77 -12.38
C VAL A 157 0.46 -4.07 -10.88
N LEU A 158 1.32 -3.42 -10.11
CA LEU A 158 1.24 -3.38 -8.66
C LEU A 158 0.23 -2.31 -8.22
N GLY A 159 -0.67 -2.68 -7.30
CA GLY A 159 -1.74 -1.87 -6.76
C GLY A 159 -3.11 -2.54 -6.88
N PRO A 160 -4.16 -1.93 -6.30
CA PRO A 160 -4.16 -0.66 -5.57
C PRO A 160 -3.45 -0.74 -4.21
N ALA A 161 -3.17 0.43 -3.61
CA ALA A 161 -2.77 0.53 -2.22
C ALA A 161 -3.92 0.12 -1.30
N TRP A 162 -3.64 -0.66 -0.26
CA TRP A 162 -4.61 -1.13 0.71
C TRP A 162 -3.97 -1.32 2.09
N ASP A 163 -4.78 -1.16 3.14
CA ASP A 163 -4.45 -1.48 4.53
C ASP A 163 -3.15 -0.88 5.12
N PHE A 164 -3.31 0.27 5.78
CA PHE A 164 -2.28 1.12 6.38
C PHE A 164 -2.68 1.53 7.81
N ASP A 165 -3.31 0.64 8.57
CA ASP A 165 -3.62 0.86 9.98
C ASP A 165 -2.37 0.64 10.86
N ILE A 166 -1.51 -0.30 10.48
CA ILE A 166 -0.17 -0.55 11.05
C ILE A 166 0.96 0.10 10.24
N GLY A 167 0.73 1.35 9.85
CA GLY A 167 1.71 2.21 9.20
C GLY A 167 1.97 3.48 10.00
N ALA A 168 2.87 4.30 9.48
CA ALA A 168 3.25 5.61 9.99
C ALA A 168 3.67 5.62 11.47
N GLY A 169 4.45 4.62 11.85
CA GLY A 169 4.93 4.48 13.21
C GLY A 169 3.95 3.85 14.19
N ASN A 170 2.73 3.48 13.77
CA ASN A 170 1.73 2.83 14.61
C ASN A 170 1.98 1.31 14.76
N VAL A 171 3.16 0.96 15.29
CA VAL A 171 3.59 -0.42 15.54
C VAL A 171 4.64 -0.44 16.65
N ASP A 172 4.61 -1.41 17.56
CA ASP A 172 5.51 -1.49 18.71
C ASP A 172 6.53 -2.64 18.65
N TYR A 173 6.39 -3.55 17.68
CA TYR A 173 7.18 -4.78 17.55
C TYR A 173 8.20 -4.79 16.41
N SER A 174 8.38 -3.69 15.67
CA SER A 174 9.32 -3.62 14.55
C SER A 174 9.97 -2.24 14.39
N ASP A 175 10.94 -2.14 13.48
CA ASP A 175 11.56 -0.86 13.10
C ASP A 175 10.63 0.06 12.30
N ALA A 176 9.47 -0.43 11.83
CA ALA A 176 8.48 0.42 11.17
C ALA A 176 7.94 1.52 12.11
N LYS A 177 8.16 1.39 13.43
CA LYS A 177 7.95 2.45 14.42
C LYS A 177 8.79 3.72 14.17
N SER A 178 9.99 3.56 13.61
CA SER A 178 10.94 4.66 13.38
C SER A 178 10.69 5.35 12.03
N PRO A 179 10.74 6.69 11.96
CA PRO A 179 10.65 7.40 10.68
C PRO A 179 11.91 7.21 9.81
N ALA A 180 13.03 6.80 10.39
CA ALA A 180 14.26 6.53 9.64
C ALA A 180 14.36 5.05 9.20
N GLY A 181 15.17 4.81 8.18
CA GLY A 181 15.50 3.48 7.67
C GLY A 181 14.53 2.99 6.59
N TRP A 182 15.08 2.36 5.56
CA TRP A 182 14.31 1.72 4.51
C TRP A 182 13.58 0.49 5.05
N TRP A 183 12.34 0.30 4.61
CA TRP A 183 11.48 -0.82 5.01
C TRP A 183 11.10 -1.64 3.80
N ILE A 184 10.33 -1.08 2.87
CA ILE A 184 9.89 -1.78 1.66
C ILE A 184 11.09 -2.03 0.75
N GLN A 185 11.93 -1.02 0.53
CA GLN A 185 13.17 -1.17 -0.25
C GLN A 185 14.11 -2.23 0.37
N ARG A 186 14.15 -2.36 1.70
CA ARG A 186 15.07 -3.27 2.39
C ARG A 186 14.53 -4.71 2.41
N ASP A 187 13.27 -4.87 2.81
CA ASP A 187 12.73 -6.15 3.28
C ASP A 187 11.74 -6.79 2.30
N SER A 188 11.13 -6.02 1.37
CA SER A 188 10.34 -6.64 0.29
C SER A 188 11.30 -7.31 -0.70
N PRO A 189 11.16 -8.62 -1.00
CA PRO A 189 12.04 -9.31 -1.93
C PRO A 189 12.08 -8.67 -3.31
N TRP A 190 10.92 -8.22 -3.79
CA TRP A 190 10.80 -7.58 -5.10
C TRP A 190 11.51 -6.22 -5.13
N PHE A 191 11.21 -5.35 -4.16
CA PHE A 191 11.83 -4.02 -4.14
C PHE A 191 13.31 -4.08 -3.80
N ASN A 192 13.74 -4.94 -2.88
CA ASN A 192 15.16 -5.15 -2.60
C ASN A 192 15.94 -5.43 -3.90
N ARG A 193 15.40 -6.31 -4.75
CA ARG A 193 16.00 -6.65 -6.03
C ARG A 193 15.90 -5.51 -7.05
N LEU A 194 14.74 -4.88 -7.22
CA LEU A 194 14.56 -3.73 -8.12
C LEU A 194 15.52 -2.57 -7.78
N PHE A 195 15.73 -2.29 -6.50
CA PHE A 195 16.68 -1.27 -6.04
C PHE A 195 18.15 -1.66 -6.27
N GLN A 196 18.48 -2.84 -6.76
CA GLN A 196 19.84 -3.15 -7.22
C GLN A 196 20.09 -2.65 -8.66
N ASP A 197 19.05 -2.33 -9.43
CA ASP A 197 19.16 -1.67 -10.73
C ASP A 197 19.33 -0.15 -10.56
N PRO A 198 20.45 0.45 -11.00
CA PRO A 198 20.66 1.89 -10.96
C PRO A 198 19.61 2.69 -11.75
N GLN A 199 19.02 2.13 -12.81
CA GLN A 199 17.97 2.81 -13.57
C GLN A 199 16.66 2.88 -12.80
N PHE A 200 16.29 1.82 -12.08
CA PHE A 200 15.16 1.85 -11.16
C PHE A 200 15.33 2.95 -10.09
N ARG A 201 16.51 3.03 -9.43
CA ARG A 201 16.82 4.10 -8.47
C ARG A 201 16.65 5.50 -9.06
N LYS A 202 17.19 5.72 -10.26
CA LYS A 202 17.08 7.00 -10.98
C LYS A 202 15.62 7.36 -11.25
N ARG A 203 14.79 6.39 -11.66
CA ARG A 203 13.36 6.61 -11.89
C ARG A 203 12.60 6.92 -10.60
N VAL A 204 12.92 6.26 -9.49
CA VAL A 204 12.36 6.59 -8.17
C VAL A 204 12.73 8.02 -7.78
N LYS A 205 14.00 8.42 -7.92
CA LYS A 205 14.45 9.80 -7.63
C LYS A 205 13.75 10.83 -8.50
N ALA A 206 13.62 10.56 -9.81
CA ALA A 206 12.91 11.45 -10.72
C ALA A 206 11.43 11.60 -10.33
N ARG A 207 10.76 10.48 -10.00
CA ARG A 207 9.36 10.49 -9.58
C ARG A 207 9.16 11.18 -8.24
N TRP A 208 10.07 10.98 -7.28
CA TRP A 208 10.07 11.70 -6.00
C TRP A 208 10.16 13.21 -6.22
N ASN A 209 11.17 13.67 -6.97
CA ASN A 209 11.38 15.10 -7.25
C ASN A 209 10.19 15.74 -7.97
N GLN A 210 9.48 15.00 -8.83
CA GLN A 210 8.27 15.49 -9.48
C GLN A 210 7.12 15.76 -8.49
N LEU A 211 7.01 14.92 -7.45
CA LEU A 211 5.84 14.88 -6.56
C LEU A 211 6.07 15.58 -5.21
N LYS A 212 7.32 15.68 -4.75
CA LYS A 212 7.67 16.09 -3.39
C LYS A 212 6.98 17.38 -2.97
N ASP A 213 7.29 18.48 -3.65
CA ASP A 213 6.83 19.82 -3.25
C ASP A 213 5.32 20.02 -3.52
N THR A 214 4.81 19.42 -4.60
CA THR A 214 3.45 19.74 -5.11
C THR A 214 2.37 18.74 -4.71
N ARG A 215 2.75 17.57 -4.19
CA ARG A 215 1.84 16.47 -3.86
C ARG A 215 2.11 15.91 -2.48
N ILE A 216 3.36 15.57 -2.16
CA ILE A 216 3.74 14.90 -0.91
C ILE A 216 3.73 15.89 0.27
N ASP A 217 4.37 17.05 0.14
CA ASP A 217 4.48 18.01 1.25
C ASP A 217 3.12 18.62 1.64
N THR A 218 2.24 18.77 0.66
CA THR A 218 0.86 19.22 0.85
C THR A 218 -0.02 18.22 1.63
N MET A 219 0.51 17.05 2.01
CA MET A 219 -0.21 16.08 2.85
C MET A 219 -0.42 16.60 4.28
N MET A 220 0.48 17.44 4.81
CA MET A 220 0.31 17.99 6.16
C MET A 220 -0.96 18.83 6.27
N ASP A 221 -1.18 19.72 5.30
CA ASP A 221 -2.39 20.56 5.25
C ASP A 221 -3.65 19.72 4.99
N PHE A 222 -3.52 18.64 4.21
CA PHE A 222 -4.62 17.72 4.00
C PHE A 222 -5.04 17.02 5.30
N ILE A 223 -4.08 16.59 6.12
CA ILE A 223 -4.36 15.97 7.42
C ILE A 223 -5.10 16.97 8.33
N ASP A 224 -4.65 18.23 8.39
CA ASP A 224 -5.31 19.26 9.20
C ASP A 224 -6.77 19.50 8.75
N ARG A 225 -6.99 19.67 7.45
CA ARG A 225 -8.35 19.85 6.90
C ARG A 225 -9.24 18.63 7.16
N SER A 226 -8.67 17.44 7.06
CA SER A 226 -9.41 16.18 7.28
C SER A 226 -9.80 16.02 8.75
N ALA A 227 -8.89 16.31 9.67
CA ALA A 227 -9.15 16.31 11.11
C ALA A 227 -10.22 17.33 11.50
N ALA A 228 -10.17 18.54 10.92
CA ALA A 228 -11.20 19.55 11.13
C ALA A 228 -12.57 19.10 10.60
N THR A 229 -12.60 18.42 9.45
CA THR A 229 -13.84 17.93 8.82
C THR A 229 -14.56 16.91 9.70
N ILE A 230 -13.84 16.10 10.48
CA ILE A 230 -14.42 15.04 11.33
C ILE A 230 -14.44 15.39 12.81
N GLU A 231 -14.23 16.66 13.20
CA GLU A 231 -14.11 17.10 14.60
C GLU A 231 -15.30 16.66 15.48
N GLY A 232 -16.53 16.85 14.99
CA GLY A 232 -17.74 16.42 15.71
C GLY A 232 -17.89 14.90 15.76
N SER A 233 -17.65 14.22 14.64
CA SER A 233 -17.77 12.77 14.51
C SER A 233 -16.77 12.02 15.40
N GLN A 234 -15.50 12.44 15.43
CA GLN A 234 -14.50 11.84 16.32
C GLN A 234 -14.82 12.08 17.80
N ARG A 235 -15.40 13.24 18.17
CA ARG A 235 -15.78 13.54 19.56
C ARG A 235 -16.85 12.55 20.03
N ASN A 236 -17.91 12.41 19.25
CA ASN A 236 -18.97 11.44 19.52
C ASN A 236 -18.44 10.01 19.56
N ASN A 237 -17.50 9.66 18.67
CA ASN A 237 -16.86 8.35 18.67
C ASN A 237 -16.16 8.04 19.99
N PHE A 238 -15.37 8.98 20.53
CA PHE A 238 -14.62 8.75 21.77
C PHE A 238 -15.47 8.92 23.05
N GLU A 239 -16.68 9.48 22.95
CA GLU A 239 -17.70 9.36 24.01
C GLU A 239 -18.23 7.92 24.12
N ILE A 240 -18.46 7.25 22.98
CA ILE A 240 -18.89 5.83 22.92
C ILE A 240 -17.73 4.90 23.26
N TRP A 241 -16.59 5.11 22.60
CA TRP A 241 -15.39 4.29 22.68
C TRP A 241 -14.25 5.05 23.35
N ASN A 242 -14.28 5.15 24.68
CA ASN A 242 -13.26 5.88 25.43
C ASN A 242 -11.90 5.14 25.45
N THR A 243 -11.13 5.28 24.37
CA THR A 243 -9.83 4.62 24.12
C THR A 243 -8.66 5.58 23.98
N LEU A 244 -8.87 6.90 23.91
CA LEU A 244 -7.80 7.91 23.72
C LEU A 244 -6.69 7.87 24.78
N ASN A 245 -7.01 7.40 25.99
CA ASN A 245 -6.05 7.25 27.10
C ASN A 245 -5.68 5.80 27.39
N LYS A 246 -5.96 4.87 26.47
CA LYS A 246 -5.71 3.43 26.65
C LYS A 246 -4.73 2.96 25.58
N ALA A 247 -3.82 2.07 25.98
CA ALA A 247 -3.03 1.32 25.03
C ALA A 247 -3.96 0.37 24.24
N VAL A 248 -3.92 0.48 22.91
CA VAL A 248 -4.60 -0.42 21.98
C VAL A 248 -3.51 -0.96 21.08
N TRP A 249 -3.30 -2.27 21.08
CA TRP A 249 -2.27 -2.89 20.26
C TRP A 249 -2.49 -2.56 18.76
N PRO A 250 -1.44 -2.29 17.97
CA PRO A 250 -0.01 -2.23 18.33
C PRO A 250 0.50 -0.80 18.58
N ASN A 251 -0.34 0.11 19.09
CA ASN A 251 0.02 1.52 19.25
C ASN A 251 1.17 1.72 20.25
N PRO A 252 2.34 2.23 19.82
CA PRO A 252 3.48 2.43 20.71
C PRO A 252 3.35 3.68 21.61
N VAL A 253 2.48 4.64 21.27
CA VAL A 253 2.37 5.93 21.97
C VAL A 253 0.92 6.33 22.15
N VAL A 254 0.49 6.50 23.41
CA VAL A 254 -0.85 6.98 23.76
C VAL A 254 -0.79 8.49 24.01
N MET A 255 -1.41 9.28 23.15
CA MET A 255 -1.31 10.75 23.23
C MET A 255 -2.39 11.40 24.12
N GLY A 256 -3.41 10.64 24.50
CA GLY A 256 -4.45 11.04 25.45
C GLY A 256 -5.55 11.95 24.91
N SER A 257 -5.43 12.39 23.65
CA SER A 257 -6.47 13.18 22.97
C SER A 257 -6.33 13.09 21.46
N TYR A 258 -7.43 13.12 20.72
CA TYR A 258 -7.43 13.10 19.25
C TYR A 258 -6.53 14.17 18.63
N ALA A 259 -6.57 15.40 19.15
CA ALA A 259 -5.74 16.49 18.64
C ALA A 259 -4.22 16.23 18.84
N ARG A 260 -3.83 15.55 19.92
CA ARG A 260 -2.43 15.15 20.13
C ARG A 260 -2.05 13.96 19.24
N GLU A 261 -2.95 13.00 19.01
CA GLU A 261 -2.74 11.89 18.06
C GLU A 261 -2.50 12.43 16.63
N VAL A 262 -3.32 13.37 16.16
CA VAL A 262 -3.13 14.02 14.86
C VAL A 262 -1.76 14.71 14.77
N ARG A 263 -1.36 15.44 15.82
CA ARG A 263 -0.03 16.09 15.86
C ARG A 263 1.12 15.08 15.84
N TYR A 264 1.00 13.98 16.58
CA TYR A 264 2.01 12.93 16.60
C TYR A 264 2.15 12.25 15.24
N PHE A 265 1.03 11.89 14.61
CA PHE A 265 1.01 11.31 13.28
C PHE A 265 1.66 12.24 12.23
N LYS A 266 1.32 13.54 12.24
CA LYS A 266 1.96 14.53 11.36
C LYS A 266 3.45 14.66 11.63
N PHE A 267 3.86 14.74 12.91
CA PHE A 267 5.27 14.83 13.29
C PHE A 267 6.05 13.62 12.75
N TRP A 268 5.54 12.40 12.95
CA TRP A 268 6.19 11.20 12.43
C TRP A 268 6.31 11.24 10.91
N LEU A 269 5.22 11.57 10.20
CA LEU A 269 5.18 11.55 8.75
C LEU A 269 6.08 12.62 8.13
N GLN A 270 6.16 13.81 8.74
CA GLN A 270 7.07 14.86 8.32
C GLN A 270 8.54 14.43 8.47
N ASN A 271 8.95 13.91 9.63
CA ASN A 271 10.31 13.39 9.83
C ASN A 271 10.65 12.26 8.85
N ARG A 272 9.67 11.40 8.54
CA ARG A 272 9.81 10.32 7.56
C ARG A 272 10.08 10.86 6.15
N ILE A 273 9.25 11.82 5.71
CA ILE A 273 9.38 12.45 4.39
C ILE A 273 10.73 13.19 4.27
N GLU A 274 11.15 13.92 5.31
CA GLU A 274 12.44 14.61 5.35
C GLU A 274 13.61 13.62 5.30
N TRP A 275 13.53 12.52 6.07
CA TRP A 275 14.55 11.48 6.02
C TRP A 275 14.65 10.83 4.64
N MET A 276 13.51 10.45 4.03
CA MET A 276 13.48 9.88 2.68
C MET A 276 14.05 10.85 1.65
N ASP A 277 13.71 12.13 1.73
CA ASP A 277 14.24 13.15 0.82
C ASP A 277 15.78 13.20 0.86
N LEU A 278 16.37 13.20 2.06
CA LEU A 278 17.83 13.17 2.23
C LEU A 278 18.47 11.90 1.66
N GLN A 279 17.80 10.75 1.76
CA GLN A 279 18.35 9.51 1.21
C GLN A 279 18.19 9.42 -0.32
N ILE A 280 17.02 9.81 -0.85
CA ILE A 280 16.73 9.74 -2.30
C ILE A 280 17.62 10.70 -3.08
N ARG A 281 18.02 11.84 -2.50
CA ARG A 281 19.02 12.74 -3.11
C ARG A 281 20.35 12.03 -3.43
N GLN A 282 20.69 10.96 -2.71
CA GLN A 282 21.92 10.19 -2.89
C GLN A 282 21.81 9.10 -3.96
N TYR A 283 20.62 8.83 -4.52
CA TYR A 283 20.45 7.89 -5.65
C TYR A 283 21.08 8.39 -6.94
#